data_AF-A0A940AFB6-F1
#
_entry.id   AF-A0A940AFB6-F1
#
_cell.length_a   1.000
_cell.length_b   1.000
_cell.length_c   1.000
_cell.angle_alpha   90.00
_cell.angle_beta   90.00
_cell.angle_gamma   90.00
#
_symmetry.space_group_name_H-M   'P 1'
#
loop_
_entity.id
_entity.type
_entity.pdbx_description
1 polymer ?
#
loop_
_entity_poly.entity_id
_entity_poly.type
_entity_poly.pdbx_seq_one_letter_code
_entity_poly.pdbx_strand_id
1 'polypeptide(L)'
;MALMTRPEVKGTVTGGKCFEAEYERFFLKVYVPATKINGKVHNYTFRAPLLLVFEEERKSMEDAVDWAEATGLARIASAVDSSVLFVYPKGEKAWKGATVDLYKDLIAEVKMNPYYEDGIVEITDFFTREFKGYFVRGAIFRADIYSFGKSADYVAKNLLKKIDGEYLWGPGEITPAMCSMEGLSVTPDVERKDIAILSVNNSQAVNDAFKASENVLIKDKAEYEKDFKAFVRKFKMWCGKMEIEPDFEALNMTEEAGSTVVKTSKANFGKYKDTETHEVGYFAYYNNGLFDNGPVPLLVGFHGGGDSTMYLTFVSGWWEICHRYGFLYVAIENHQDVPAEEAIQVINDLKKKYNIDEKRIYASGFSMGSGKTWDCFQQFPEVFAGLAPASALFPVKNNPFGMSLGDPGFNETVSVPMFYSGGELSHLTELPKQGKDGIERLNYLASVNKLVKRFDVDFDHKETWEDPNFGVPGDRVEKVPDESRGSVLTINYYDSTDGVCRTALASVSGQVHECRHHTNENAWKFISQFSRE
;
A
#
# COMPACT_ATOMS: atom_id res chain seq x y z
N MET A 1 5.72 24.37 -4.75
CA MET A 1 6.86 24.42 -3.82
C MET A 1 6.31 24.07 -2.45
N ALA A 2 6.91 23.07 -1.81
CA ALA A 2 6.49 22.59 -0.50
C ALA A 2 6.49 23.70 0.55
N LEU A 3 5.59 23.59 1.53
CA LEU A 3 5.54 24.50 2.66
C LEU A 3 6.72 24.21 3.59
N MET A 4 7.56 25.21 3.85
CA MET A 4 8.70 25.05 4.76
C MET A 4 8.35 25.32 6.23
N THR A 5 7.14 25.82 6.48
CA THR A 5 6.60 26.06 7.82
C THR A 5 5.30 25.28 7.96
N ARG A 6 5.11 24.62 9.11
CA ARG A 6 3.88 23.85 9.38
C ARG A 6 2.69 24.81 9.36
N PRO A 7 1.63 24.53 8.58
CA PRO A 7 0.40 25.31 8.62
C PRO A 7 -0.18 25.41 10.04
N GLU A 8 -0.76 26.56 10.37
CA GLU A 8 -1.52 26.72 11.61
C GLU A 8 -2.83 25.91 11.52
N VAL A 9 -2.96 24.91 12.39
CA VAL A 9 -4.14 24.05 12.47
C VAL A 9 -5.14 24.64 13.45
N LYS A 10 -6.40 24.79 13.01
CA LYS A 10 -7.51 25.30 13.81
C LYS A 10 -8.54 24.20 14.04
N GLY A 11 -9.18 24.23 15.21
CA GLY A 11 -10.35 23.41 15.47
C GLY A 11 -11.59 23.95 14.75
N THR A 12 -12.51 23.06 14.41
CA THR A 12 -13.82 23.41 13.83
C THR A 12 -14.94 23.19 14.84
N VAL A 13 -16.10 23.81 14.61
CA VAL A 13 -17.29 23.64 15.46
C VAL A 13 -17.81 22.20 15.48
N THR A 14 -17.53 21.41 14.44
CA THR A 14 -17.91 19.99 14.35
C THR A 14 -16.88 19.04 14.99
N GLY A 15 -15.82 19.59 15.62
CA GLY A 15 -14.78 18.82 16.29
C GLY A 15 -13.67 18.31 15.36
N GLY A 16 -13.77 18.58 14.04
CA GLY A 16 -12.69 18.35 13.09
C GLY A 16 -11.60 19.43 13.17
N LYS A 17 -10.58 19.30 12.31
CA LYS A 17 -9.45 20.23 12.20
C LYS A 17 -9.39 20.81 10.80
N CYS A 18 -8.88 22.02 10.65
CA CYS A 18 -8.65 22.61 9.33
C CYS A 18 -7.42 23.51 9.31
N PHE A 19 -6.89 23.73 8.11
CA PHE A 19 -5.83 24.70 7.87
C PHE A 19 -5.91 25.26 6.45
N GLU A 20 -5.27 26.41 6.26
CA GLU A 20 -5.16 27.06 4.95
C GLU A 20 -3.70 27.11 4.52
N ALA A 21 -3.49 27.01 3.21
CA ALA A 21 -2.20 27.18 2.59
C ALA A 21 -2.34 27.97 1.28
N GLU A 22 -1.32 28.75 0.97
CA GLU A 22 -1.26 29.51 -0.27
C GLU A 22 -0.04 29.06 -1.07
N TYR A 23 -0.29 28.66 -2.31
CA TYR A 23 0.75 28.24 -3.25
C TYR A 23 0.88 29.28 -4.38
N GLU A 24 1.77 29.02 -5.34
CA GLU A 24 1.98 29.93 -6.48
C GLU A 24 0.70 30.08 -7.31
N ARG A 25 0.04 28.95 -7.64
CA ARG A 25 -1.10 28.89 -8.58
C ARG A 25 -2.47 28.77 -7.93
N PHE A 26 -2.57 28.45 -6.64
CA PHE A 26 -3.85 28.19 -5.99
C PHE A 26 -3.84 28.50 -4.49
N PHE A 27 -5.02 28.76 -3.96
CA PHE A 27 -5.34 28.70 -2.55
C PHE A 27 -5.84 27.29 -2.23
N LEU A 28 -5.43 26.77 -1.08
CA LEU A 28 -5.83 25.47 -0.57
C LEU A 28 -6.42 25.62 0.83
N LYS A 29 -7.58 24.99 1.04
CA LYS A 29 -8.14 24.75 2.37
C LYS A 29 -8.22 23.26 2.57
N VAL A 30 -7.77 22.79 3.71
CA VAL A 30 -7.83 21.38 4.08
C VAL A 30 -8.73 21.25 5.27
N TYR A 31 -9.77 20.43 5.14
CA TYR A 31 -10.63 20.04 6.23
C TYR A 31 -10.44 18.57 6.56
N VAL A 32 -10.05 18.28 7.79
CA VAL A 32 -9.92 16.94 8.37
C VAL A 32 -11.09 16.74 9.32
N PRO A 33 -12.16 16.03 8.90
CA PRO A 33 -13.33 15.84 9.74
C PRO A 33 -13.00 15.07 11.03
N ALA A 34 -13.81 15.26 12.07
CA ALA A 34 -13.70 14.44 13.28
C ALA A 34 -13.90 12.96 12.91
N THR A 35 -13.06 12.08 13.44
CA THR A 35 -13.16 10.63 13.23
C THR A 35 -12.96 9.87 14.53
N LYS A 36 -13.52 8.66 14.59
CA LYS A 36 -13.27 7.69 15.66
C LYS A 36 -12.05 6.81 15.38
N ILE A 37 -11.52 6.86 14.15
CA ILE A 37 -10.37 6.07 13.73
C ILE A 37 -9.12 6.65 14.38
N ASN A 38 -8.36 5.80 15.06
CA ASN A 38 -6.99 6.15 15.43
C ASN A 38 -6.09 5.91 14.22
N GLY A 39 -5.93 6.91 13.36
CA GLY A 39 -5.17 6.78 12.11
C GLY A 39 -3.70 6.38 12.27
N LYS A 40 -3.11 6.63 13.46
CA LYS A 40 -1.75 6.19 13.82
C LYS A 40 -1.66 4.67 14.07
N VAL A 41 -2.80 4.01 14.29
CA VAL A 41 -2.94 2.56 14.51
C VAL A 41 -3.58 1.88 13.30
N HIS A 42 -4.60 2.51 12.69
CA HIS A 42 -5.31 2.00 11.52
C HIS A 42 -5.12 2.92 10.32
N ASN A 43 -4.07 2.66 9.54
CA ASN A 43 -3.68 3.54 8.45
C ASN A 43 -4.39 3.16 7.13
N TYR A 44 -5.53 3.79 6.86
CA TYR A 44 -6.30 3.61 5.61
C TYR A 44 -5.69 4.29 4.37
N THR A 45 -4.51 4.90 4.49
CA THR A 45 -3.73 5.39 3.34
C THR A 45 -3.63 4.28 2.28
N PHE A 46 -3.67 4.63 1.00
CA PHE A 46 -3.90 3.77 -0.19
C PHE A 46 -5.37 3.47 -0.52
N ARG A 47 -6.22 3.25 0.47
CA ARG A 47 -7.66 3.01 0.24
C ARG A 47 -8.51 4.28 0.41
N ALA A 48 -8.06 5.22 1.24
CA ALA A 48 -8.69 6.51 1.41
C ALA A 48 -8.74 7.31 0.09
N PRO A 49 -9.89 7.94 -0.25
CA PRO A 49 -9.98 8.82 -1.41
C PRO A 49 -9.23 10.13 -1.15
N LEU A 50 -8.72 10.74 -2.22
CA LEU A 50 -8.27 12.12 -2.23
C LEU A 50 -9.41 12.98 -2.77
N LEU A 51 -10.23 13.49 -1.85
CA LEU A 51 -11.42 14.28 -2.19
C LEU A 51 -11.01 15.73 -2.51
N LEU A 52 -11.03 16.07 -3.80
CA LEU A 52 -10.66 17.39 -4.30
C LEU A 52 -11.91 18.16 -4.72
N VAL A 53 -12.22 19.25 -4.04
CA VAL A 53 -13.32 20.15 -4.35
C VAL A 53 -12.77 21.39 -5.04
N PHE A 54 -13.00 21.51 -6.34
CA PHE A 54 -12.63 22.68 -7.11
C PHE A 54 -13.75 23.71 -7.00
N GLU A 55 -13.57 24.68 -6.12
CA GLU A 55 -14.59 25.67 -5.81
C GLU A 55 -14.85 26.57 -7.03
N GLU A 56 -16.10 26.75 -7.45
CA GLU A 56 -16.40 27.69 -8.55
C GLU A 56 -16.01 29.13 -8.20
N GLU A 57 -16.35 29.54 -6.98
CA GLU A 57 -15.99 30.82 -6.36
C GLU A 57 -15.30 30.52 -5.03
N ARG A 58 -14.28 31.32 -4.67
CA ARG A 58 -13.51 31.10 -3.45
C ARG A 58 -14.40 31.27 -2.22
N LYS A 59 -14.54 30.22 -1.42
CA LYS A 59 -15.31 30.28 -0.16
C LYS A 59 -14.42 30.69 1.03
N SER A 60 -15.03 31.07 2.14
CA SER A 60 -14.33 31.07 3.43
C SER A 60 -14.00 29.62 3.88
N MET A 61 -13.21 29.47 4.94
CA MET A 61 -12.99 28.15 5.57
C MET A 61 -14.28 27.62 6.21
N GLU A 62 -15.05 28.46 6.89
CA GLU A 62 -16.31 28.09 7.55
C GLU A 62 -17.33 27.56 6.53
N ASP A 63 -17.55 28.30 5.44
CA ASP A 63 -18.46 27.88 4.35
C ASP A 63 -18.01 26.59 3.66
N ALA A 64 -16.70 26.35 3.58
CA ALA A 64 -16.15 25.12 3.01
C ALA A 64 -16.42 23.90 3.92
N VAL A 65 -16.16 24.05 5.22
CA VAL A 65 -16.47 23.03 6.24
C VAL A 65 -17.96 22.72 6.24
N ASP A 66 -18.82 23.74 6.34
CA ASP A 66 -20.28 23.57 6.35
C ASP A 66 -20.78 22.87 5.09
N TRP A 67 -20.20 23.19 3.94
CA TRP A 67 -20.54 22.53 2.68
C TRP A 67 -20.11 21.06 2.66
N ALA A 68 -18.90 20.70 3.13
CA ALA A 68 -18.47 19.30 3.20
C ALA A 68 -19.35 18.47 4.15
N GLU A 69 -19.79 19.07 5.26
CA GLU A 69 -20.68 18.44 6.24
C GLU A 69 -22.09 18.21 5.67
N ALA A 70 -22.63 19.25 5.03
CA ALA A 70 -23.96 19.19 4.42
C ALA A 70 -24.04 18.21 3.24
N THR A 71 -22.99 18.15 2.42
CA THR A 71 -22.93 17.24 1.26
C THR A 71 -22.59 15.80 1.61
N GLY A 72 -21.97 15.57 2.77
CA GLY A 72 -21.53 14.25 3.22
C GLY A 72 -20.14 13.85 2.77
N LEU A 73 -19.40 14.70 2.05
CA LEU A 73 -17.98 14.45 1.78
C LEU A 73 -17.15 14.35 3.07
N ALA A 74 -17.53 15.12 4.11
CA ALA A 74 -16.92 15.00 5.43
C ALA A 74 -17.12 13.60 6.04
N ARG A 75 -18.28 12.98 5.84
CA ARG A 75 -18.57 11.62 6.32
C ARG A 75 -17.75 10.57 5.58
N ILE A 76 -17.58 10.73 4.26
CA ILE A 76 -16.70 9.86 3.46
C ILE A 76 -15.26 9.94 3.98
N ALA A 77 -14.73 11.16 4.15
CA ALA A 77 -13.38 11.37 4.66
C ALA A 77 -13.20 10.84 6.09
N SER A 78 -14.15 11.11 6.99
CA SER A 78 -14.12 10.65 8.39
C SER A 78 -14.05 9.13 8.51
N ALA A 79 -14.75 8.40 7.63
CA ALA A 79 -14.82 6.94 7.65
C ALA A 79 -13.49 6.22 7.35
N VAL A 80 -12.47 6.95 6.87
CA VAL A 80 -11.15 6.41 6.52
C VAL A 80 -10.01 7.35 6.93
N ASP A 81 -10.23 8.21 7.93
CA ASP A 81 -9.26 9.18 8.43
C ASP A 81 -8.57 9.99 7.31
N SER A 82 -9.37 10.53 6.38
CA SER A 82 -8.91 11.34 5.24
C SER A 82 -9.35 12.81 5.40
N SER A 83 -9.09 13.60 4.37
CA SER A 83 -9.43 15.02 4.32
C SER A 83 -10.23 15.39 3.06
N VAL A 84 -10.90 16.54 3.13
CA VAL A 84 -11.52 17.21 1.99
C VAL A 84 -10.70 18.44 1.67
N LEU A 85 -10.18 18.53 0.44
CA LEU A 85 -9.33 19.62 -0.03
C LEU A 85 -10.16 20.55 -0.92
N PHE A 86 -10.21 21.83 -0.57
CA PHE A 86 -10.86 22.84 -1.39
C PHE A 86 -9.81 23.68 -2.10
N VAL A 87 -9.92 23.76 -3.41
CA VAL A 87 -8.92 24.36 -4.29
C VAL A 87 -9.54 25.49 -5.08
N TYR A 88 -8.86 26.64 -5.11
CA TYR A 88 -9.25 27.79 -5.93
C TYR A 88 -8.02 28.43 -6.58
N PRO A 89 -8.03 28.71 -7.91
CA PRO A 89 -6.90 29.30 -8.61
C PRO A 89 -6.57 30.72 -8.17
N LYS A 90 -5.29 31.07 -8.20
CA LYS A 90 -4.80 32.44 -8.04
C LYS A 90 -4.76 33.19 -9.37
N GLY A 91 -4.83 34.51 -9.28
CA GLY A 91 -4.73 35.43 -10.41
C GLY A 91 -6.07 35.99 -10.87
N GLU A 92 -6.01 37.11 -11.59
CA GLU A 92 -7.18 37.93 -11.97
C GLU A 92 -8.21 37.20 -12.85
N LYS A 93 -7.79 36.12 -13.52
CA LYS A 93 -8.67 35.32 -14.40
C LYS A 93 -9.20 34.05 -13.75
N ALA A 94 -8.84 33.74 -12.51
CA ALA A 94 -9.25 32.54 -11.77
C ALA A 94 -9.25 31.29 -12.67
N TRP A 95 -10.36 30.53 -12.72
CA TRP A 95 -10.49 29.31 -13.54
C TRP A 95 -10.30 29.53 -15.03
N LYS A 96 -10.65 30.72 -15.56
CA LYS A 96 -10.46 31.05 -16.99
C LYS A 96 -8.98 31.16 -17.36
N GLY A 97 -8.12 31.47 -16.39
CA GLY A 97 -6.67 31.56 -16.57
C GLY A 97 -5.91 30.30 -16.15
N ALA A 98 -6.56 29.34 -15.50
CA ALA A 98 -5.91 28.13 -15.00
C ALA A 98 -5.54 27.18 -16.14
N THR A 99 -4.33 26.63 -16.09
CA THR A 99 -3.82 25.57 -16.97
C THR A 99 -3.69 24.27 -16.18
N VAL A 100 -3.40 23.16 -16.88
CA VAL A 100 -3.11 21.85 -16.25
C VAL A 100 -2.02 21.91 -15.17
N ASP A 101 -1.14 22.92 -15.20
CA ASP A 101 -0.07 23.10 -14.22
C ASP A 101 -0.62 23.36 -12.81
N LEU A 102 -1.82 23.93 -12.68
CA LEU A 102 -2.49 24.04 -11.37
C LEU A 102 -2.72 22.66 -10.74
N TYR A 103 -3.19 21.69 -11.54
CA TYR A 103 -3.41 20.33 -11.06
C TYR A 103 -2.09 19.61 -10.78
N LYS A 104 -1.08 19.78 -11.64
CA LYS A 104 0.26 19.22 -11.41
C LYS A 104 0.87 19.73 -10.11
N ASP A 105 0.82 21.03 -9.88
CA ASP A 105 1.31 21.64 -8.65
C ASP A 105 0.51 21.14 -7.45
N LEU A 106 -0.82 21.07 -7.52
CA LEU A 106 -1.65 20.53 -6.44
C LEU A 106 -1.25 19.10 -6.05
N ILE A 107 -1.12 18.21 -7.04
CA ILE A 107 -0.75 16.82 -6.78
C ILE A 107 0.68 16.70 -6.23
N ALA A 108 1.60 17.56 -6.66
CA ALA A 108 2.96 17.60 -6.11
C ALA A 108 2.98 17.95 -4.61
N GLU A 109 1.98 18.67 -4.11
CA GLU A 109 1.85 19.04 -2.67
C GLU A 109 1.08 18.01 -1.83
N VAL A 110 0.63 16.90 -2.44
CA VAL A 110 0.01 15.77 -1.76
C VAL A 110 1.03 14.64 -1.62
N LYS A 111 1.15 14.09 -0.41
CA LYS A 111 2.07 13.00 -0.10
C LYS A 111 1.41 11.97 0.82
N MET A 112 1.92 10.74 0.71
CA MET A 112 1.56 9.64 1.61
C MET A 112 2.74 9.37 2.52
N ASN A 113 2.47 9.26 3.81
CA ASN A 113 3.46 8.84 4.79
C ASN A 113 2.71 8.29 6.02
N PRO A 114 3.17 7.19 6.64
CA PRO A 114 2.60 6.70 7.89
C PRO A 114 2.79 7.68 9.07
N TYR A 115 3.79 8.55 9.01
CA TYR A 115 4.03 9.59 10.00
C TYR A 115 3.36 10.89 9.58
N TYR A 116 2.19 11.15 10.16
CA TYR A 116 1.40 12.36 9.90
C TYR A 116 0.61 12.77 11.14
N GLU A 117 0.17 14.02 11.14
CA GLU A 117 -0.71 14.57 12.17
C GLU A 117 -1.54 15.71 11.57
N ASP A 118 -2.82 15.79 11.94
CA ASP A 118 -3.76 16.83 11.49
C ASP A 118 -3.94 16.91 9.96
N GLY A 119 -3.79 15.77 9.27
CA GLY A 119 -3.81 15.72 7.80
C GLY A 119 -2.56 16.30 7.13
N ILE A 120 -1.50 16.57 7.91
CA ILE A 120 -0.22 17.09 7.41
C ILE A 120 0.86 16.03 7.56
N VAL A 121 1.56 15.76 6.46
CA VAL A 121 2.76 14.92 6.40
C VAL A 121 4.00 15.81 6.54
N GLU A 122 4.95 15.36 7.35
CA GLU A 122 6.28 15.95 7.44
C GLU A 122 7.28 15.03 6.74
N ILE A 123 8.00 15.53 5.73
CA ILE A 123 8.99 14.72 5.00
C ILE A 123 10.40 15.21 5.30
N THR A 124 11.22 14.27 5.74
CA THR A 124 12.69 14.40 5.77
C THR A 124 13.26 13.30 4.88
N ASP A 125 14.19 13.66 4.00
CA ASP A 125 14.88 12.70 3.15
C ASP A 125 15.61 11.66 4.00
N PHE A 126 15.36 10.39 3.71
CA PHE A 126 15.89 9.29 4.49
C PHE A 126 17.42 9.22 4.44
N PHE A 127 18.02 9.50 3.28
CA PHE A 127 19.45 9.37 3.02
C PHE A 127 20.22 10.62 3.44
N THR A 128 19.76 11.80 3.03
CA THR A 128 20.45 13.07 3.27
C THR A 128 20.10 13.70 4.60
N ARG A 129 19.01 13.24 5.24
CA ARG A 129 18.42 13.86 6.45
C ARG A 129 17.94 15.29 6.24
N GLU A 130 17.77 15.70 4.98
CA GLU A 130 17.30 17.03 4.62
C GLU A 130 15.78 17.14 4.81
N PHE A 131 15.34 18.17 5.52
CA PHE A 131 13.91 18.48 5.63
C PHE A 131 13.36 18.95 4.27
N LYS A 132 12.33 18.26 3.77
CA LYS A 132 11.73 18.50 2.43
C LYS A 132 10.46 19.33 2.46
N GLY A 133 9.86 19.53 3.63
CA GLY A 133 8.67 20.37 3.80
C GLY A 133 7.47 19.64 4.41
N TYR A 134 6.39 20.39 4.54
CA TYR A 134 5.07 19.94 4.97
C TYR A 134 4.16 19.79 3.75
N PHE A 135 3.46 18.66 3.70
CA PHE A 135 2.60 18.25 2.59
C PHE A 135 1.22 17.86 3.11
N VAL A 136 0.21 17.89 2.25
CA VAL A 136 -1.10 17.37 2.61
C VAL A 136 -1.10 15.86 2.51
N ARG A 137 -1.67 15.17 3.52
CA ARG A 137 -1.82 13.72 3.47
C ARG A 137 -2.89 13.33 2.45
N GLY A 138 -2.57 12.45 1.52
CA GLY A 138 -3.57 11.89 0.60
C GLY A 138 -3.01 10.94 -0.45
N ALA A 139 -3.86 10.10 -1.01
CA ALA A 139 -3.49 9.13 -2.05
C ALA A 139 -3.75 9.69 -3.45
N ILE A 140 -2.70 10.12 -4.15
CA ILE A 140 -2.80 10.83 -5.43
C ILE A 140 -3.46 10.02 -6.55
N PHE A 141 -3.30 8.69 -6.54
CA PHE A 141 -3.93 7.76 -7.48
C PHE A 141 -5.43 7.51 -7.18
N ARG A 142 -5.96 8.16 -6.14
CA ARG A 142 -7.38 8.18 -5.75
C ARG A 142 -7.94 9.59 -5.83
N ALA A 143 -7.43 10.42 -6.74
CA ALA A 143 -7.90 11.79 -6.94
C ALA A 143 -9.34 11.77 -7.51
N ASP A 144 -10.27 12.11 -6.63
CA ASP A 144 -11.70 12.24 -6.87
C ASP A 144 -12.04 13.73 -6.92
N ILE A 145 -12.23 14.26 -8.13
CA ILE A 145 -12.45 15.70 -8.35
C ILE A 145 -13.95 16.00 -8.38
N TYR A 146 -14.39 16.98 -7.59
CA TYR A 146 -15.74 17.55 -7.59
C TYR A 146 -15.66 19.01 -8.04
N SER A 147 -16.38 19.35 -9.12
CA SER A 147 -16.25 20.64 -9.81
C SER A 147 -17.59 21.19 -10.29
N PHE A 148 -17.68 22.52 -10.40
CA PHE A 148 -18.93 23.27 -10.58
C PHE A 148 -18.73 24.44 -11.56
N GLY A 149 -19.65 24.60 -12.52
CA GLY A 149 -19.67 25.72 -13.44
C GLY A 149 -18.30 26.02 -14.05
N LYS A 150 -17.71 27.16 -13.71
CA LYS A 150 -16.37 27.56 -14.21
C LYS A 150 -15.25 26.57 -13.87
N SER A 151 -15.30 25.93 -12.70
CA SER A 151 -14.29 24.94 -12.33
C SER A 151 -14.52 23.61 -13.04
N ALA A 152 -15.78 23.24 -13.31
CA ALA A 152 -16.11 22.10 -14.16
C ALA A 152 -15.62 22.32 -15.61
N ASP A 153 -15.79 23.52 -16.16
CA ASP A 153 -15.27 23.88 -17.48
C ASP A 153 -13.74 23.75 -17.56
N TYR A 154 -13.03 24.05 -16.47
CA TYR A 154 -11.58 23.83 -16.38
C TYR A 154 -11.25 22.33 -16.43
N VAL A 155 -11.94 21.49 -15.65
CA VAL A 155 -11.76 20.03 -15.63
C VAL A 155 -12.00 19.44 -17.02
N ALA A 156 -13.13 19.79 -17.65
CA ALA A 156 -13.55 19.30 -18.96
C ALA A 156 -12.56 19.62 -20.10
N LYS A 157 -11.80 20.71 -19.99
CA LYS A 157 -10.80 21.13 -20.99
C LYS A 157 -9.41 20.57 -20.72
N ASN A 158 -9.04 20.42 -19.45
CA ASN A 158 -7.65 20.22 -19.07
C ASN A 158 -7.36 18.84 -18.49
N LEU A 159 -8.34 18.18 -17.85
CA LEU A 159 -8.09 17.01 -17.01
C LEU A 159 -8.60 15.68 -17.57
N LEU A 160 -9.41 15.68 -18.64
CA LEU A 160 -9.92 14.45 -19.27
C LEU A 160 -8.93 13.85 -20.30
N LYS A 161 -7.64 13.90 -19.96
CA LYS A 161 -6.51 13.46 -20.80
C LYS A 161 -5.40 12.87 -19.95
N LYS A 162 -4.40 12.24 -20.56
CA LYS A 162 -3.19 11.81 -19.85
C LYS A 162 -2.46 13.01 -19.26
N ILE A 163 -2.14 12.95 -17.96
CA ILE A 163 -1.35 13.97 -17.28
C ILE A 163 -0.16 13.32 -16.61
N ASP A 164 1.05 13.74 -16.99
CA ASP A 164 2.30 13.38 -16.32
C ASP A 164 2.70 14.48 -15.31
N GLY A 165 3.22 14.07 -14.15
CA GLY A 165 3.64 14.92 -13.03
C GLY A 165 4.41 14.14 -11.98
N GLU A 166 4.46 14.65 -10.74
CA GLU A 166 5.12 13.97 -9.62
C GLU A 166 4.19 12.89 -9.03
N TYR A 167 4.50 11.62 -9.28
CA TYR A 167 3.78 10.47 -8.74
C TYR A 167 4.38 10.01 -7.40
N LEU A 168 4.05 8.78 -6.94
CA LEU A 168 4.47 8.24 -5.64
C LEU A 168 5.99 8.17 -5.42
N TRP A 169 6.74 7.77 -6.46
CA TRP A 169 8.18 7.47 -6.37
C TRP A 169 9.00 8.26 -7.39
N GLY A 170 8.46 9.40 -7.84
CA GLY A 170 9.04 10.25 -8.86
C GLY A 170 8.10 10.50 -10.04
N PRO A 171 8.63 10.96 -11.18
CA PRO A 171 7.81 11.32 -12.33
C PRO A 171 6.96 10.15 -12.85
N GLY A 172 5.68 10.41 -13.09
CA GLY A 172 4.75 9.41 -13.56
C GLY A 172 3.40 10.01 -13.90
N GLU A 173 2.45 9.14 -14.24
CA GLU A 173 1.12 9.58 -14.62
C GLU A 173 0.25 9.86 -13.38
N ILE A 174 -0.27 11.08 -13.29
CA ILE A 174 -1.08 11.60 -12.18
C ILE A 174 -2.53 11.89 -12.58
N THR A 175 -2.98 11.40 -13.73
CA THR A 175 -4.34 11.59 -14.24
C THR A 175 -5.39 11.26 -13.15
N PRO A 176 -6.45 12.07 -12.94
CA PRO A 176 -7.45 11.78 -11.92
C PRO A 176 -8.17 10.46 -12.18
N ALA A 177 -8.57 9.79 -11.10
CA ALA A 177 -9.34 8.55 -11.19
C ALA A 177 -10.80 8.82 -11.55
N MET A 178 -11.38 9.88 -10.97
CA MET A 178 -12.77 10.26 -11.16
C MET A 178 -12.93 11.79 -11.25
N CYS A 179 -13.81 12.25 -12.13
CA CYS A 179 -14.20 13.65 -12.28
C CYS A 179 -15.73 13.80 -12.25
N SER A 180 -16.23 14.42 -11.19
CA SER A 180 -17.61 14.92 -11.05
C SER A 180 -17.67 16.36 -11.56
N MET A 181 -18.51 16.60 -12.56
CA MET A 181 -18.65 17.89 -13.25
C MET A 181 -20.11 18.31 -13.27
N GLU A 182 -20.41 19.42 -12.61
CA GLU A 182 -21.75 20.00 -12.53
C GLU A 182 -21.87 21.32 -13.29
N GLY A 183 -22.90 21.46 -14.12
CA GLY A 183 -23.24 22.75 -14.76
C GLY A 183 -22.24 23.26 -15.80
N LEU A 184 -21.68 22.37 -16.62
CA LEU A 184 -20.76 22.69 -17.71
C LEU A 184 -21.37 23.67 -18.72
N SER A 185 -20.60 24.70 -19.08
CA SER A 185 -20.92 25.65 -20.14
C SER A 185 -20.19 25.36 -21.46
N VAL A 186 -19.29 24.36 -21.44
CA VAL A 186 -18.44 23.97 -22.56
C VAL A 186 -18.64 22.51 -22.91
N THR A 187 -18.43 22.17 -24.18
CA THR A 187 -18.36 20.77 -24.59
C THR A 187 -17.05 20.17 -24.06
N PRO A 188 -17.09 19.06 -23.32
CA PRO A 188 -15.90 18.41 -22.80
C PRO A 188 -15.08 17.77 -23.92
N ASP A 189 -13.75 17.85 -23.80
CA ASP A 189 -12.81 17.22 -24.73
C ASP A 189 -12.19 16.00 -24.06
N VAL A 190 -12.82 14.84 -24.27
CA VAL A 190 -12.43 13.59 -23.62
C VAL A 190 -11.40 12.86 -24.48
N GLU A 191 -10.12 13.03 -24.16
CA GLU A 191 -9.01 12.31 -24.80
C GLU A 191 -8.83 10.91 -24.21
N ARG A 192 -9.01 10.77 -22.89
CA ARG A 192 -8.86 9.49 -22.18
C ARG A 192 -10.21 8.93 -21.75
N LYS A 193 -10.55 7.72 -22.19
CA LYS A 193 -11.91 7.15 -22.07
C LYS A 193 -12.16 6.34 -20.80
N ASP A 194 -11.10 5.91 -20.11
CA ASP A 194 -11.17 5.10 -18.89
C ASP A 194 -11.45 5.93 -17.62
N ILE A 195 -11.21 7.24 -17.63
CA ILE A 195 -11.51 8.17 -16.51
C ILE A 195 -13.00 8.06 -16.16
N ALA A 196 -13.29 7.88 -14.88
CA ALA A 196 -14.67 7.85 -14.40
C ALA A 196 -15.28 9.24 -14.39
N ILE A 197 -16.48 9.37 -14.97
CA ILE A 197 -17.17 10.65 -15.12
C ILE A 197 -18.52 10.60 -14.41
N LEU A 198 -18.73 11.52 -13.48
CA LEU A 198 -20.04 11.82 -12.90
C LEU A 198 -20.54 13.15 -13.46
N SER A 199 -21.45 13.08 -14.43
CA SER A 199 -22.05 14.26 -15.08
C SER A 199 -23.33 14.66 -14.34
N VAL A 200 -23.34 15.84 -13.73
CA VAL A 200 -24.47 16.31 -12.91
C VAL A 200 -25.08 17.56 -13.51
N ASN A 201 -26.42 17.59 -13.66
CA ASN A 201 -27.17 18.77 -14.10
C ASN A 201 -26.59 19.42 -15.38
N ASN A 202 -26.10 18.59 -16.31
CA ASN A 202 -25.49 19.03 -17.55
C ASN A 202 -26.49 18.94 -18.71
N SER A 203 -26.30 19.80 -19.71
CA SER A 203 -27.12 19.77 -20.93
C SER A 203 -26.99 18.44 -21.67
N GLN A 204 -28.01 18.09 -22.48
CA GLN A 204 -27.95 16.89 -23.31
C GLN A 204 -26.73 16.86 -24.23
N ALA A 205 -26.33 18.02 -24.79
CA ALA A 205 -25.16 18.11 -25.66
C ALA A 205 -23.85 17.78 -24.93
N VAL A 206 -23.71 18.19 -23.66
CA VAL A 206 -22.57 17.81 -22.81
C VAL A 206 -22.60 16.32 -22.49
N ASN A 207 -23.77 15.81 -22.08
CA ASN A 207 -23.95 14.39 -21.78
C ASN A 207 -23.65 13.49 -22.99
N ASP A 208 -24.00 13.95 -24.19
CA ASP A 208 -23.70 13.25 -25.44
C ASP A 208 -22.18 13.14 -25.70
N ALA A 209 -21.40 14.15 -25.31
CA ALA A 209 -19.94 14.13 -25.45
C ALA A 209 -19.26 13.11 -24.52
N PHE A 210 -19.89 12.74 -23.41
CA PHE A 210 -19.40 11.69 -22.51
C PHE A 210 -19.74 10.27 -22.95
N LYS A 211 -20.67 10.06 -23.89
CA LYS A 211 -21.16 8.71 -24.27
C LYS A 211 -20.08 7.73 -24.73
N ALA A 212 -18.95 8.23 -25.23
CA ALA A 212 -17.83 7.40 -25.68
C ALA A 212 -16.84 7.02 -24.56
N SER A 213 -17.04 7.52 -23.34
CA SER A 213 -16.25 7.11 -22.18
C SER A 213 -16.74 5.78 -21.60
N GLU A 214 -15.83 5.01 -21.03
CA GLU A 214 -16.09 3.66 -20.51
C GLU A 214 -16.91 3.70 -19.21
N ASN A 215 -16.68 4.73 -18.39
CA ASN A 215 -17.23 4.84 -17.03
C ASN A 215 -17.98 6.16 -16.87
N VAL A 216 -19.31 6.17 -17.08
CA VAL A 216 -20.12 7.38 -16.98
C VAL A 216 -21.38 7.15 -16.14
N LEU A 217 -21.62 8.07 -15.20
CA LEU A 217 -22.88 8.19 -14.47
C LEU A 217 -23.46 9.59 -14.73
N ILE A 218 -24.69 9.65 -15.25
CA ILE A 218 -25.39 10.91 -15.55
C ILE A 218 -26.54 11.08 -14.55
N LYS A 219 -26.63 12.25 -13.91
CA LYS A 219 -27.67 12.56 -12.93
C LYS A 219 -28.14 14.01 -13.05
N ASP A 220 -29.38 14.27 -12.66
CA ASP A 220 -29.90 15.64 -12.54
C ASP A 220 -29.41 16.33 -11.26
N LYS A 221 -29.09 15.56 -10.22
CA LYS A 221 -28.65 16.06 -8.91
C LYS A 221 -27.63 15.11 -8.28
N ALA A 222 -26.58 15.69 -7.70
CA ALA A 222 -25.59 14.96 -6.94
C ALA A 222 -26.15 14.44 -5.61
N GLU A 223 -25.78 13.21 -5.25
CA GLU A 223 -25.99 12.60 -3.95
C GLU A 223 -24.67 12.00 -3.48
N TYR A 224 -23.71 12.86 -3.15
CA TYR A 224 -22.28 12.52 -3.04
C TYR A 224 -21.97 11.25 -2.25
N GLU A 225 -22.60 11.01 -1.10
CA GLU A 225 -22.39 9.76 -0.33
C GLU A 225 -22.88 8.52 -1.07
N LYS A 226 -24.06 8.60 -1.70
CA LYS A 226 -24.62 7.49 -2.48
C LYS A 226 -23.82 7.26 -3.75
N ASP A 227 -23.49 8.34 -4.45
CA ASP A 227 -22.67 8.31 -5.66
C ASP A 227 -21.28 7.76 -5.37
N PHE A 228 -20.72 8.11 -4.20
CA PHE A 228 -19.44 7.56 -3.76
C PHE A 228 -19.52 6.05 -3.54
N LYS A 229 -20.51 5.56 -2.79
CA LYS A 229 -20.69 4.13 -2.54
C LYS A 229 -20.95 3.34 -3.82
N ALA A 230 -21.83 3.84 -4.70
CA ALA A 230 -22.31 3.10 -5.86
C ALA A 230 -21.40 3.20 -7.10
N PHE A 231 -20.62 4.28 -7.22
CA PHE A 231 -19.87 4.58 -8.43
C PHE A 231 -18.42 4.97 -8.17
N VAL A 232 -18.16 6.03 -7.37
CA VAL A 232 -16.82 6.64 -7.29
C VAL A 232 -15.79 5.74 -6.61
N ARG A 233 -16.11 5.16 -5.44
CA ARG A 233 -15.13 4.54 -4.52
C ARG A 233 -14.23 3.47 -5.12
N LYS A 234 -14.67 2.87 -6.23
CA LYS A 234 -14.01 1.73 -6.87
C LYS A 234 -12.85 2.14 -7.77
N PHE A 235 -12.80 3.37 -8.26
CA PHE A 235 -11.80 3.78 -9.24
C PHE A 235 -10.46 4.11 -8.58
N LYS A 236 -9.38 3.71 -9.26
CA LYS A 236 -8.00 3.95 -8.83
C LYS A 236 -7.11 4.08 -10.07
N MET A 237 -6.39 5.18 -10.21
CA MET A 237 -5.45 5.39 -11.30
C MET A 237 -4.05 4.91 -10.91
N TRP A 238 -3.80 3.61 -11.01
CA TRP A 238 -2.55 3.01 -10.57
C TRP A 238 -1.50 3.00 -11.69
N CYS A 239 -0.45 3.82 -11.55
CA CYS A 239 0.67 3.89 -12.50
C CYS A 239 0.21 4.02 -13.97
N GLY A 240 -0.77 4.89 -14.22
CA GLY A 240 -1.33 5.13 -15.55
C GLY A 240 -2.29 4.06 -16.06
N LYS A 241 -2.76 3.16 -15.20
CA LYS A 241 -3.83 2.20 -15.51
C LYS A 241 -5.02 2.43 -14.59
N MET A 242 -6.21 2.54 -15.17
CA MET A 242 -7.44 2.51 -14.38
C MET A 242 -7.65 1.10 -13.82
N GLU A 243 -7.64 0.98 -12.50
CA GLU A 243 -7.93 -0.22 -11.74
C GLU A 243 -9.25 -0.07 -11.00
N ILE A 244 -9.92 -1.21 -10.76
CA ILE A 244 -11.16 -1.29 -10.01
C ILE A 244 -10.89 -2.00 -8.70
N GLU A 245 -11.10 -1.29 -7.59
CA GLU A 245 -11.04 -1.83 -6.24
C GLU A 245 -12.19 -2.82 -5.99
N PRO A 246 -11.95 -3.87 -5.17
CA PRO A 246 -12.95 -4.89 -4.89
C PRO A 246 -14.12 -4.33 -4.06
N ASP A 247 -15.32 -4.86 -4.34
CA ASP A 247 -16.49 -4.70 -3.49
C ASP A 247 -16.63 -5.92 -2.57
N PHE A 248 -16.11 -5.80 -1.35
CA PHE A 248 -16.14 -6.90 -0.37
C PHE A 248 -17.55 -7.29 0.07
N GLU A 249 -18.53 -6.38 0.01
CA GLU A 249 -19.93 -6.72 0.27
C GLU A 249 -20.42 -7.70 -0.81
N ALA A 250 -20.11 -7.43 -2.08
CA ALA A 250 -20.46 -8.31 -3.20
C ALA A 250 -19.66 -9.62 -3.23
N LEU A 251 -18.40 -9.60 -2.78
CA LEU A 251 -17.54 -10.78 -2.68
C LEU A 251 -17.83 -11.64 -1.44
N ASN A 252 -18.76 -11.20 -0.57
CA ASN A 252 -19.04 -11.85 0.71
C ASN A 252 -17.78 -12.03 1.57
N MET A 253 -16.99 -10.95 1.66
CA MET A 253 -15.76 -10.86 2.43
C MET A 253 -15.86 -9.82 3.54
N THR A 254 -15.07 -10.02 4.59
CA THR A 254 -14.87 -9.06 5.66
C THR A 254 -13.49 -8.41 5.56
N GLU A 255 -13.45 -7.08 5.67
CA GLU A 255 -12.28 -6.28 6.04
C GLU A 255 -12.53 -5.78 7.47
N GLU A 256 -11.71 -6.21 8.42
CA GLU A 256 -11.86 -5.89 9.83
C GLU A 256 -10.61 -5.21 10.39
N ALA A 257 -10.74 -3.95 10.79
CA ALA A 257 -9.71 -3.26 11.55
C ALA A 257 -9.72 -3.75 13.01
N GLY A 258 -8.55 -4.12 13.52
CA GLY A 258 -8.36 -4.53 14.91
C GLY A 258 -7.04 -4.04 15.48
N SER A 259 -6.87 -4.19 16.78
CA SER A 259 -5.61 -3.84 17.45
C SER A 259 -5.35 -4.78 18.61
N THR A 260 -4.09 -4.81 19.04
CA THR A 260 -3.61 -5.53 20.21
C THR A 260 -2.74 -4.59 21.03
N VAL A 261 -2.92 -4.59 22.35
CA VAL A 261 -1.97 -3.94 23.26
C VAL A 261 -0.87 -4.95 23.56
N VAL A 262 0.36 -4.67 23.09
CA VAL A 262 1.53 -5.51 23.33
C VAL A 262 2.35 -4.96 24.48
N LYS A 263 3.05 -5.85 25.18
CA LYS A 263 4.14 -5.46 26.06
C LYS A 263 5.34 -5.07 25.20
N THR A 264 5.85 -3.87 25.41
CA THR A 264 7.03 -3.38 24.69
C THR A 264 8.24 -4.25 25.05
N SER A 265 8.85 -4.83 24.03
CA SER A 265 10.02 -5.69 24.14
C SER A 265 11.31 -4.85 24.27
N LYS A 266 12.37 -5.47 24.79
CA LYS A 266 13.70 -4.83 24.82
C LYS A 266 14.29 -4.62 23.42
N ALA A 267 13.80 -5.37 22.43
CA ALA A 267 14.17 -5.23 21.03
C ALA A 267 13.51 -4.02 20.36
N ASN A 268 12.58 -3.32 21.04
CA ASN A 268 11.95 -2.13 20.49
C ASN A 268 12.88 -0.93 20.61
N PHE A 269 13.58 -0.64 19.53
CA PHE A 269 14.41 0.55 19.38
C PHE A 269 13.72 1.68 18.62
N GLY A 270 12.45 1.46 18.24
CA GLY A 270 11.64 2.40 17.46
C GLY A 270 10.89 3.39 18.35
N LYS A 271 9.76 3.86 17.83
CA LYS A 271 8.93 4.91 18.47
C LYS A 271 8.49 4.57 19.90
N TYR A 272 8.31 3.30 20.22
CA TYR A 272 7.76 2.86 21.50
C TYR A 272 8.83 2.44 22.51
N LYS A 273 10.10 2.67 22.20
CA LYS A 273 11.21 2.45 23.14
C LYS A 273 10.90 3.12 24.48
N ASP A 274 11.16 2.38 25.56
CA ASP A 274 10.96 2.79 26.97
C ASP A 274 9.50 2.91 27.44
N THR A 275 8.51 2.62 26.59
CA THR A 275 7.11 2.44 27.03
C THR A 275 6.92 1.07 27.68
N GLU A 276 5.95 0.92 28.59
CA GLU A 276 5.62 -0.40 29.16
C GLU A 276 4.82 -1.27 28.18
N THR A 277 3.84 -0.64 27.53
CA THR A 277 2.96 -1.25 26.51
C THR A 277 2.67 -0.23 25.43
N HIS A 278 2.26 -0.71 24.26
CA HIS A 278 1.72 0.13 23.20
C HIS A 278 0.72 -0.65 22.35
N GLU A 279 -0.08 0.08 21.58
CA GLU A 279 -1.09 -0.48 20.70
C GLU A 279 -0.50 -0.76 19.30
N VAL A 280 -0.73 -1.97 18.79
CA VAL A 280 -0.37 -2.41 17.44
C VAL A 280 -1.65 -2.67 16.66
N GLY A 281 -1.83 -1.96 15.55
CA GLY A 281 -2.98 -2.13 14.68
C GLY A 281 -2.78 -3.21 13.63
N TYR A 282 -3.87 -3.78 13.15
CA TYR A 282 -3.88 -4.70 12.03
C TYR A 282 -5.19 -4.61 11.25
N PHE A 283 -5.17 -5.14 10.02
CA PHE A 283 -6.36 -5.38 9.22
C PHE A 283 -6.47 -6.86 8.90
N ALA A 284 -7.62 -7.46 9.22
CA ALA A 284 -7.94 -8.85 8.94
C ALA A 284 -8.87 -8.95 7.73
N TYR A 285 -8.59 -9.90 6.84
CA TYR A 285 -9.33 -10.17 5.62
C TYR A 285 -9.67 -11.65 5.53
N TYR A 286 -10.95 -11.95 5.34
CA TYR A 286 -11.45 -13.32 5.27
C TYR A 286 -12.83 -13.40 4.61
N ASN A 287 -13.18 -14.59 4.10
CA ASN A 287 -14.53 -14.87 3.59
C ASN A 287 -15.53 -14.97 4.75
N ASN A 288 -16.74 -14.45 4.57
CA ASN A 288 -17.80 -14.65 5.56
C ASN A 288 -18.13 -16.14 5.67
N GLY A 289 -18.22 -16.64 6.90
CA GLY A 289 -18.38 -18.07 7.20
C GLY A 289 -17.08 -18.88 7.17
N LEU A 290 -15.90 -18.23 7.05
CA LEU A 290 -14.60 -18.91 7.00
C LEU A 290 -14.39 -19.90 8.17
N PHE A 291 -14.85 -19.54 9.37
CA PHE A 291 -14.62 -20.30 10.60
C PHE A 291 -15.70 -21.37 10.89
N ASP A 292 -16.72 -21.50 10.04
CA ASP A 292 -17.89 -22.36 10.29
C ASP A 292 -17.54 -23.86 10.28
N ASN A 293 -16.46 -24.23 9.59
CA ASN A 293 -16.02 -25.62 9.40
C ASN A 293 -14.77 -25.98 10.22
N GLY A 294 -14.43 -25.18 11.23
CA GLY A 294 -13.32 -25.43 12.13
C GLY A 294 -12.12 -24.49 11.96
N PRO A 295 -10.98 -24.84 12.57
CA PRO A 295 -9.80 -23.98 12.56
C PRO A 295 -9.21 -23.78 11.16
N VAL A 296 -8.82 -22.55 10.84
CA VAL A 296 -8.32 -22.16 9.51
C VAL A 296 -6.87 -21.67 9.54
N PRO A 297 -6.13 -21.76 8.42
CA PRO A 297 -4.80 -21.17 8.32
C PRO A 297 -4.80 -19.66 8.57
N LEU A 298 -3.71 -19.17 9.16
CA LEU A 298 -3.39 -17.75 9.29
C LEU A 298 -2.18 -17.41 8.43
N LEU A 299 -2.26 -16.36 7.62
CA LEU A 299 -1.09 -15.70 7.04
C LEU A 299 -0.97 -14.27 7.57
N VAL A 300 0.16 -13.97 8.20
CA VAL A 300 0.47 -12.61 8.67
C VAL A 300 1.29 -11.86 7.63
N GLY A 301 0.88 -10.62 7.32
CA GLY A 301 1.52 -9.77 6.32
C GLY A 301 2.28 -8.58 6.90
N PHE A 302 3.47 -8.28 6.36
CA PHE A 302 4.30 -7.14 6.72
C PHE A 302 4.63 -6.25 5.50
N HIS A 303 4.20 -4.99 5.50
CA HIS A 303 4.30 -4.08 4.35
C HIS A 303 5.71 -3.50 4.11
N GLY A 304 5.90 -2.77 3.00
CA GLY A 304 7.16 -2.08 2.70
C GLY A 304 7.42 -0.86 3.59
N GLY A 305 8.65 -0.38 3.63
CA GLY A 305 9.00 0.85 4.35
C GLY A 305 8.42 2.08 3.65
N GLY A 306 7.69 2.92 4.40
CA GLY A 306 7.02 4.11 3.86
C GLY A 306 5.61 3.88 3.31
N ASP A 307 5.16 2.62 3.24
CA ASP A 307 3.81 2.23 2.84
C ASP A 307 2.89 1.94 4.05
N SER A 308 1.77 1.25 3.83
CA SER A 308 0.87 0.74 4.86
C SER A 308 0.42 -0.69 4.55
N THR A 309 -0.30 -1.32 5.46
CA THR A 309 -0.94 -2.63 5.24
C THR A 309 -1.84 -2.66 4.00
N MET A 310 -2.44 -1.53 3.66
CA MET A 310 -3.31 -1.39 2.49
C MET A 310 -2.53 -1.56 1.18
N TYR A 311 -1.28 -1.08 1.08
CA TYR A 311 -0.45 -1.34 -0.09
C TYR A 311 -0.24 -2.85 -0.27
N LEU A 312 0.25 -3.52 0.78
CA LEU A 312 0.52 -4.96 0.72
C LEU A 312 -0.77 -5.73 0.39
N THR A 313 -1.89 -5.35 0.97
CA THR A 313 -3.16 -6.03 0.72
C THR A 313 -3.63 -5.85 -0.72
N PHE A 314 -3.81 -4.60 -1.16
CA PHE A 314 -4.53 -4.27 -2.40
C PHE A 314 -3.65 -4.22 -3.63
N VAL A 315 -2.42 -3.73 -3.52
CA VAL A 315 -1.49 -3.65 -4.66
C VAL A 315 -0.85 -5.01 -4.92
N SER A 316 -0.48 -5.73 -3.86
CA SER A 316 0.16 -7.05 -4.00
C SER A 316 -0.83 -8.22 -4.01
N GLY A 317 -2.13 -7.96 -3.89
CA GLY A 317 -3.21 -8.93 -4.16
C GLY A 317 -3.48 -9.95 -3.06
N TRP A 318 -2.98 -9.76 -1.84
CA TRP A 318 -3.20 -10.73 -0.75
C TRP A 318 -4.68 -10.92 -0.39
N TRP A 319 -5.53 -9.90 -0.56
CA TRP A 319 -6.97 -10.06 -0.37
C TRP A 319 -7.57 -11.07 -1.36
N GLU A 320 -7.09 -11.08 -2.61
CA GLU A 320 -7.62 -11.98 -3.64
C GLU A 320 -7.15 -13.42 -3.38
N ILE A 321 -5.90 -13.58 -2.96
CA ILE A 321 -5.34 -14.87 -2.58
C ILE A 321 -6.09 -15.43 -1.37
N CYS A 322 -6.33 -14.64 -0.31
CA CYS A 322 -7.07 -15.14 0.86
C CYS A 322 -8.52 -15.49 0.54
N HIS A 323 -9.17 -14.70 -0.32
CA HIS A 323 -10.51 -15.00 -0.83
C HIS A 323 -10.55 -16.35 -1.55
N ARG A 324 -9.61 -16.53 -2.49
CA ARG A 324 -9.56 -17.68 -3.40
C ARG A 324 -9.24 -18.99 -2.67
N TYR A 325 -8.30 -18.97 -1.74
CA TYR A 325 -7.81 -20.18 -1.07
C TYR A 325 -8.41 -20.41 0.32
N GLY A 326 -9.22 -19.48 0.84
CA GLY A 326 -9.96 -19.67 2.08
C GLY A 326 -9.07 -19.74 3.32
N PHE A 327 -8.35 -18.65 3.61
CA PHE A 327 -7.58 -18.51 4.85
C PHE A 327 -7.76 -17.12 5.47
N LEU A 328 -7.40 -16.99 6.75
CA LEU A 328 -7.38 -15.71 7.43
C LEU A 328 -6.08 -14.98 7.08
N TYR A 329 -6.19 -13.83 6.42
CA TYR A 329 -5.06 -12.93 6.19
C TYR A 329 -5.09 -11.78 7.18
N VAL A 330 -3.98 -11.52 7.88
CA VAL A 330 -3.86 -10.40 8.82
C VAL A 330 -2.61 -9.59 8.53
N ALA A 331 -2.77 -8.36 8.05
CA ALA A 331 -1.67 -7.44 7.81
C ALA A 331 -1.43 -6.57 9.04
N ILE A 332 -0.22 -6.59 9.61
CA ILE A 332 0.16 -5.80 10.79
C ILE A 332 0.65 -4.41 10.35
N GLU A 333 0.06 -3.37 10.93
CA GLU A 333 0.32 -1.98 10.58
C GLU A 333 1.54 -1.41 11.31
N ASN A 334 2.28 -0.54 10.62
CA ASN A 334 3.47 0.11 11.13
C ASN A 334 4.49 -0.85 11.78
N HIS A 335 4.65 -2.04 11.19
CA HIS A 335 5.50 -3.11 11.75
C HIS A 335 6.98 -2.72 11.88
N GLN A 336 7.44 -1.62 11.26
CA GLN A 336 8.75 -1.03 11.52
C GLN A 336 9.00 -0.71 12.99
N ASP A 337 7.95 -0.34 13.72
CA ASP A 337 8.01 0.00 15.14
C ASP A 337 7.65 -1.20 16.03
N VAL A 338 7.49 -2.40 15.44
CA VAL A 338 7.04 -3.63 16.10
C VAL A 338 8.06 -4.76 15.87
N PRO A 339 9.02 -4.99 16.78
CA PRO A 339 9.91 -6.16 16.77
C PRO A 339 9.18 -7.50 16.62
N ALA A 340 9.89 -8.53 16.16
CA ALA A 340 9.29 -9.85 15.93
C ALA A 340 8.65 -10.42 17.21
N GLU A 341 9.24 -10.20 18.38
CA GLU A 341 8.68 -10.61 19.68
C GLU A 341 7.28 -10.01 19.92
N GLU A 342 7.07 -8.76 19.55
CA GLU A 342 5.78 -8.09 19.68
C GLU A 342 4.79 -8.54 18.60
N ALA A 343 5.27 -8.82 17.39
CA ALA A 343 4.44 -9.45 16.36
C ALA A 343 3.92 -10.83 16.81
N ILE A 344 4.73 -11.62 17.53
CA ILE A 344 4.26 -12.87 18.14
C ILE A 344 3.20 -12.63 19.22
N GLN A 345 3.29 -11.53 19.99
CA GLN A 345 2.23 -11.15 20.93
C GLN A 345 0.91 -10.84 20.20
N VAL A 346 0.96 -10.13 19.06
CA VAL A 346 -0.21 -9.92 18.20
C VAL A 346 -0.78 -11.26 17.73
N ILE A 347 0.05 -12.17 17.21
CA ILE A 347 -0.39 -13.52 16.78
C ILE A 347 -1.05 -14.28 17.93
N ASN A 348 -0.51 -14.18 19.15
CA ASN A 348 -1.11 -14.81 20.33
C ASN A 348 -2.50 -14.28 20.67
N ASP A 349 -2.75 -12.99 20.46
CA ASP A 349 -4.08 -12.40 20.65
C ASP A 349 -5.02 -12.73 19.48
N LEU A 350 -4.53 -12.79 18.25
CA LEU A 350 -5.30 -13.27 17.09
C LEU A 350 -5.82 -14.69 17.33
N LYS A 351 -5.00 -15.59 17.90
CA LYS A 351 -5.39 -16.97 18.26
C LYS A 351 -6.51 -17.04 19.29
N LYS A 352 -6.65 -16.02 20.14
CA LYS A 352 -7.77 -15.93 21.11
C LYS A 352 -9.05 -15.41 20.44
N LYS A 353 -8.89 -14.56 19.42
CA LYS A 353 -9.98 -13.88 18.73
C LYS A 353 -10.60 -14.72 17.61
N TYR A 354 -9.78 -15.41 16.83
CA TYR A 354 -10.19 -16.18 15.65
C TYR A 354 -9.92 -17.66 15.85
N ASN A 355 -10.72 -18.51 15.19
CA ASN A 355 -10.53 -19.96 15.21
C ASN A 355 -9.37 -20.36 14.26
N ILE A 356 -8.14 -20.15 14.70
CA ILE A 356 -6.92 -20.37 13.91
C ILE A 356 -6.40 -21.79 14.14
N ASP A 357 -6.00 -22.45 13.05
CA ASP A 357 -5.18 -23.66 13.11
C ASP A 357 -3.74 -23.29 13.46
N GLU A 358 -3.36 -23.50 14.72
CA GLU A 358 -2.02 -23.16 15.20
C GLU A 358 -0.89 -23.92 14.49
N LYS A 359 -1.19 -25.03 13.80
CA LYS A 359 -0.20 -25.76 12.99
C LYS A 359 0.01 -25.16 11.60
N ARG A 360 -0.85 -24.22 11.17
CA ARG A 360 -0.83 -23.57 9.84
C ARG A 360 -0.80 -22.04 9.97
N ILE A 361 0.21 -21.54 10.68
CA ILE A 361 0.52 -20.11 10.76
C ILE A 361 1.69 -19.81 9.81
N TYR A 362 1.49 -18.85 8.93
CA TYR A 362 2.47 -18.41 7.94
C TYR A 362 2.75 -16.91 8.08
N ALA A 363 3.87 -16.45 7.53
CA ALA A 363 4.07 -15.02 7.34
C ALA A 363 4.70 -14.68 5.99
N SER A 364 4.40 -13.48 5.50
CA SER A 364 4.98 -12.91 4.28
C SER A 364 5.20 -11.42 4.46
N GLY A 365 6.15 -10.87 3.70
CA GLY A 365 6.36 -9.44 3.70
C GLY A 365 7.23 -8.95 2.56
N PHE A 366 7.07 -7.69 2.22
CA PHE A 366 7.74 -7.03 1.10
C PHE A 366 8.77 -6.01 1.59
N SER A 367 9.95 -5.96 0.96
CA SER A 367 10.98 -4.95 1.26
C SER A 367 11.35 -4.97 2.74
N MET A 368 11.18 -3.89 3.50
CA MET A 368 11.33 -3.88 4.96
C MET A 368 10.49 -4.95 5.67
N GLY A 369 9.30 -5.28 5.18
CA GLY A 369 8.49 -6.41 5.65
C GLY A 369 9.09 -7.79 5.36
N SER A 370 9.94 -7.91 4.33
CA SER A 370 10.79 -9.10 4.15
C SER A 370 11.75 -9.24 5.32
N GLY A 371 12.32 -8.12 5.80
CA GLY A 371 13.15 -8.08 7.01
C GLY A 371 12.42 -8.59 8.24
N LYS A 372 11.18 -8.13 8.46
CA LYS A 372 10.33 -8.66 9.54
C LYS A 372 10.06 -10.17 9.39
N THR A 373 9.83 -10.63 8.16
CA THR A 373 9.60 -12.05 7.86
C THR A 373 10.86 -12.89 8.13
N TRP A 374 12.04 -12.36 7.81
CA TRP A 374 13.32 -12.97 8.18
C TRP A 374 13.55 -12.98 9.70
N ASP A 375 13.21 -11.90 10.40
CA ASP A 375 13.29 -11.85 11.86
C ASP A 375 12.40 -12.93 12.50
N CYS A 376 11.20 -13.16 11.95
CA CYS A 376 10.32 -14.26 12.37
C CYS A 376 11.00 -15.64 12.19
N PHE A 377 11.66 -15.88 11.05
CA PHE A 377 12.44 -17.12 10.82
C PHE A 377 13.61 -17.28 11.79
N GLN A 378 14.28 -16.17 12.10
CA GLN A 378 15.50 -16.14 12.90
C GLN A 378 15.23 -16.23 14.40
N GLN A 379 14.08 -15.75 14.87
CA GLN A 379 13.83 -15.57 16.30
C GLN A 379 12.70 -16.48 16.84
N PHE A 380 11.73 -16.83 16.00
CA PHE A 380 10.55 -17.61 16.40
C PHE A 380 10.18 -18.69 15.37
N PRO A 381 11.15 -19.49 14.88
CA PRO A 381 10.91 -20.47 13.82
C PRO A 381 9.85 -21.51 14.18
N GLU A 382 9.69 -21.82 15.47
CA GLU A 382 8.73 -22.80 15.97
C GLU A 382 7.27 -22.35 15.84
N VAL A 383 7.00 -21.07 15.60
CA VAL A 383 5.63 -20.54 15.43
C VAL A 383 5.09 -20.83 14.02
N PHE A 384 5.97 -20.86 13.00
CA PHE A 384 5.56 -20.80 11.60
C PHE A 384 5.64 -22.15 10.88
N ALA A 385 4.62 -22.45 10.09
CA ALA A 385 4.59 -23.59 9.15
C ALA A 385 5.27 -23.27 7.81
N GLY A 386 5.46 -21.98 7.50
CA GLY A 386 6.17 -21.53 6.31
C GLY A 386 6.21 -20.01 6.22
N LEU A 387 7.23 -19.50 5.52
CA LEU A 387 7.50 -18.07 5.41
C LEU A 387 7.76 -17.67 3.95
N ALA A 388 7.30 -16.47 3.58
CA ALA A 388 7.43 -15.93 2.23
C ALA A 388 7.99 -14.48 2.21
N PRO A 389 9.27 -14.28 2.56
CA PRO A 389 9.95 -12.99 2.41
C PRO A 389 10.13 -12.62 0.92
N ALA A 390 9.89 -11.37 0.57
CA ALA A 390 9.98 -10.89 -0.81
C ALA A 390 10.75 -9.56 -0.95
N SER A 391 11.63 -9.51 -1.95
CA SER A 391 12.30 -8.29 -2.44
C SER A 391 13.17 -7.57 -1.42
N ALA A 392 13.70 -8.28 -0.42
CA ALA A 392 14.92 -7.90 0.30
C ALA A 392 15.49 -9.11 1.04
N LEU A 393 16.79 -9.36 0.93
CA LEU A 393 17.46 -10.45 1.66
C LEU A 393 17.84 -10.03 3.08
N PHE A 394 18.34 -8.80 3.24
CA PHE A 394 19.00 -8.26 4.44
C PHE A 394 20.17 -9.13 4.95
N PRO A 395 21.23 -8.52 5.49
CA PRO A 395 22.38 -9.29 5.98
C PRO A 395 22.00 -10.12 7.21
N VAL A 396 22.64 -11.28 7.39
CA VAL A 396 22.39 -12.17 8.54
C VAL A 396 23.19 -11.69 9.75
N LYS A 397 24.43 -11.23 9.51
CA LYS A 397 25.23 -10.48 10.46
C LYS A 397 24.94 -8.98 10.39
N ASN A 398 24.93 -8.28 11.53
CA ASN A 398 24.58 -6.86 11.62
C ASN A 398 23.17 -6.57 11.02
N ASN A 399 22.22 -7.47 11.28
CA ASN A 399 20.83 -7.29 10.88
C ASN A 399 20.30 -5.96 11.44
N PRO A 400 19.80 -5.04 10.59
CA PRO A 400 19.38 -3.72 11.03
C PRO A 400 18.03 -3.68 11.78
N PHE A 401 17.25 -4.77 11.79
CA PHE A 401 15.88 -4.78 12.36
C PHE A 401 15.70 -5.69 13.57
N GLY A 402 16.54 -6.72 13.71
CA GLY A 402 16.35 -7.76 14.71
C GLY A 402 17.66 -8.40 15.14
N MET A 403 17.58 -9.65 15.60
CA MET A 403 18.76 -10.41 16.00
C MET A 403 19.74 -10.59 14.83
N SER A 404 21.03 -10.53 15.15
CA SER A 404 22.15 -10.83 14.26
C SER A 404 22.71 -12.23 14.54
N LEU A 405 23.36 -12.83 13.53
CA LEU A 405 24.06 -14.10 13.71
C LEU A 405 25.02 -14.07 14.91
N GLY A 406 24.85 -15.03 15.83
CA GLY A 406 25.60 -15.14 17.08
C GLY A 406 24.87 -14.58 18.31
N ASP A 407 23.76 -13.86 18.13
CA ASP A 407 22.93 -13.43 19.24
C ASP A 407 22.26 -14.64 19.94
N PRO A 408 22.11 -14.63 21.28
CA PRO A 408 21.43 -15.71 21.99
C PRO A 408 19.98 -15.89 21.51
N GLY A 409 19.63 -17.13 21.12
CA GLY A 409 18.29 -17.47 20.63
C GLY A 409 18.12 -17.36 19.12
N PHE A 410 19.16 -16.95 18.39
CA PHE A 410 19.16 -16.95 16.94
C PHE A 410 19.01 -18.38 16.38
N ASN A 411 18.10 -18.57 15.43
CA ASN A 411 17.79 -19.87 14.84
C ASN A 411 18.93 -20.35 13.94
N GLU A 412 19.59 -21.43 14.32
CA GLU A 412 20.60 -22.10 13.48
C GLU A 412 20.21 -23.54 13.12
N THR A 413 19.05 -24.04 13.58
CA THR A 413 18.77 -25.49 13.58
C THR A 413 17.34 -25.88 13.22
N VAL A 414 16.37 -24.99 13.40
CA VAL A 414 14.95 -25.26 13.15
C VAL A 414 14.65 -24.95 11.68
N SER A 415 14.50 -26.01 10.88
CA SER A 415 14.14 -25.89 9.47
C SER A 415 12.68 -25.44 9.33
N VAL A 416 12.42 -24.43 8.49
CA VAL A 416 11.07 -23.92 8.20
C VAL A 416 10.91 -23.77 6.69
N PRO A 417 9.79 -24.22 6.09
CA PRO A 417 9.50 -23.98 4.69
C PRO A 417 9.61 -22.51 4.30
N MET A 418 10.28 -22.23 3.18
CA MET A 418 10.65 -20.88 2.76
C MET A 418 10.40 -20.69 1.26
N PHE A 419 9.60 -19.70 0.89
CA PHE A 419 9.50 -19.20 -0.48
C PHE A 419 10.06 -17.78 -0.55
N TYR A 420 11.26 -17.62 -1.09
CA TYR A 420 11.85 -16.30 -1.29
C TYR A 420 11.66 -15.83 -2.74
N SER A 421 11.42 -14.55 -2.96
CA SER A 421 11.42 -13.97 -4.31
C SER A 421 12.11 -12.62 -4.40
N GLY A 422 12.81 -12.32 -5.51
CA GLY A 422 13.42 -11.03 -5.78
C GLY A 422 13.35 -10.61 -7.26
N GLY A 423 13.37 -9.30 -7.52
CA GLY A 423 13.33 -8.72 -8.86
C GLY A 423 14.70 -8.70 -9.54
N GLU A 424 14.77 -9.15 -10.79
CA GLU A 424 16.04 -9.25 -11.53
C GLU A 424 16.69 -7.91 -11.89
N LEU A 425 15.89 -6.84 -11.95
CA LEU A 425 16.30 -5.48 -12.26
C LEU A 425 16.27 -4.56 -11.03
N SER A 426 16.16 -5.12 -9.82
CA SER A 426 16.18 -4.31 -8.60
C SER A 426 17.50 -3.56 -8.45
N HIS A 427 17.41 -2.32 -7.95
CA HIS A 427 18.55 -1.51 -7.55
C HIS A 427 19.00 -1.82 -6.10
N LEU A 428 18.21 -2.60 -5.36
CA LEU A 428 18.54 -3.15 -4.05
C LEU A 428 19.09 -4.57 -4.19
N THR A 429 19.78 -5.05 -3.16
CA THR A 429 20.21 -6.46 -3.07
C THR A 429 19.03 -7.37 -2.72
N GLU A 430 18.29 -7.80 -3.74
CA GLU A 430 17.20 -8.78 -3.65
C GLU A 430 17.62 -10.18 -4.09
N LEU A 431 18.61 -10.29 -4.97
CA LEU A 431 19.12 -11.57 -5.45
C LEU A 431 20.62 -11.66 -5.15
N PRO A 432 21.19 -12.86 -4.93
CA PRO A 432 22.62 -13.03 -4.69
C PRO A 432 23.51 -12.39 -5.74
N LYS A 433 23.08 -12.33 -7.02
CA LYS A 433 23.83 -11.66 -8.09
C LYS A 433 24.00 -10.14 -7.89
N GLN A 434 23.17 -9.53 -7.04
CA GLN A 434 23.13 -8.07 -6.83
C GLN A 434 24.08 -7.60 -5.72
N GLY A 435 24.41 -8.46 -4.73
CA GLY A 435 25.36 -8.10 -3.68
C GLY A 435 25.87 -9.30 -2.87
N LYS A 436 27.10 -9.19 -2.35
CA LYS A 436 27.80 -10.26 -1.60
C LYS A 436 26.99 -10.77 -0.40
N ASP A 437 26.32 -9.87 0.32
CA ASP A 437 25.48 -10.21 1.49
C ASP A 437 24.31 -11.15 1.12
N GLY A 438 23.88 -11.17 -0.15
CA GLY A 438 22.85 -12.10 -0.61
C GLY A 438 23.31 -13.56 -0.56
N ILE A 439 24.60 -13.83 -0.81
CA ILE A 439 25.18 -15.18 -0.71
C ILE A 439 25.24 -15.63 0.75
N GLU A 440 25.59 -14.72 1.68
CA GLU A 440 25.58 -15.02 3.12
C GLU A 440 24.18 -15.44 3.59
N ARG A 441 23.14 -14.70 3.19
CA ARG A 441 21.75 -15.03 3.50
C ARG A 441 21.34 -16.41 3.00
N LEU A 442 21.72 -16.76 1.76
CA LEU A 442 21.39 -18.07 1.22
C LEU A 442 22.17 -19.21 1.87
N ASN A 443 23.44 -19.02 2.19
CA ASN A 443 24.22 -20.03 2.91
C ASN A 443 23.66 -20.27 4.32
N TYR A 444 23.22 -19.22 5.01
CA TYR A 444 22.50 -19.35 6.28
C TYR A 444 21.21 -20.17 6.12
N LEU A 445 20.33 -19.80 5.18
CA LEU A 445 19.09 -20.54 4.91
C LEU A 445 19.38 -22.00 4.53
N ALA A 446 20.38 -22.23 3.67
CA ALA A 446 20.78 -23.56 3.21
C ALA A 446 21.22 -24.44 4.37
N SER A 447 21.99 -23.88 5.31
CA SER A 447 22.42 -24.57 6.53
C SER A 447 21.22 -24.93 7.42
N VAL A 448 20.37 -23.95 7.75
CA VAL A 448 19.22 -24.16 8.66
C VAL A 448 18.18 -25.13 8.07
N ASN A 449 17.89 -25.02 6.78
CA ASN A 449 16.99 -25.92 6.06
C ASN A 449 17.69 -27.20 5.56
N LYS A 450 18.97 -27.39 5.91
CA LYS A 450 19.76 -28.60 5.64
C LYS A 450 19.68 -29.02 4.17
N LEU A 451 19.86 -28.07 3.25
CA LEU A 451 19.80 -28.31 1.83
C LEU A 451 20.91 -29.27 1.38
N VAL A 452 20.61 -30.08 0.37
CA VAL A 452 21.60 -30.96 -0.28
C VAL A 452 22.67 -30.13 -1.01
N LYS A 453 22.24 -29.05 -1.65
CA LYS A 453 23.11 -28.10 -2.35
C LYS A 453 23.68 -27.04 -1.40
N ARG A 454 24.89 -26.56 -1.73
CA ARG A 454 25.57 -25.46 -1.05
C ARG A 454 25.81 -24.33 -2.03
N PHE A 455 25.73 -23.09 -1.56
CA PHE A 455 25.96 -21.89 -2.37
C PHE A 455 27.43 -21.45 -2.27
N ASP A 456 28.33 -22.36 -2.64
CA ASP A 456 29.79 -22.16 -2.64
C ASP A 456 30.23 -21.45 -3.93
N VAL A 457 29.76 -20.22 -4.11
CA VAL A 457 29.98 -19.41 -5.32
C VAL A 457 30.74 -18.12 -5.01
N ASP A 458 31.59 -17.69 -5.95
CA ASP A 458 32.31 -16.43 -5.85
C ASP A 458 31.51 -15.31 -6.55
N PHE A 459 31.15 -14.27 -5.78
CA PHE A 459 30.44 -13.10 -6.29
C PHE A 459 31.25 -12.33 -7.33
N ASP A 460 32.58 -12.29 -7.21
CA ASP A 460 33.43 -11.54 -8.11
C ASP A 460 33.52 -12.21 -9.49
N HIS A 461 33.05 -13.46 -9.62
CA HIS A 461 32.95 -14.24 -10.85
C HIS A 461 31.50 -14.65 -11.19
N LYS A 462 30.52 -13.83 -10.81
CA LYS A 462 29.08 -14.17 -10.93
C LYS A 462 28.56 -14.37 -12.35
N GLU A 463 29.25 -13.86 -13.35
CA GLU A 463 29.00 -14.12 -14.77
C GLU A 463 29.26 -15.57 -15.18
N THR A 464 29.99 -16.33 -14.37
CA THR A 464 30.29 -17.76 -14.61
C THR A 464 29.33 -18.71 -13.89
N TRP A 465 28.39 -18.17 -13.10
CA TRP A 465 27.43 -18.96 -12.34
C TRP A 465 26.52 -19.80 -13.24
N GLU A 466 26.18 -21.00 -12.78
CA GLU A 466 25.28 -21.91 -13.51
C GLU A 466 23.83 -21.42 -13.46
N ASP A 467 23.37 -20.94 -12.30
CA ASP A 467 22.16 -20.12 -12.21
C ASP A 467 22.53 -18.63 -12.17
N PRO A 468 22.06 -17.81 -13.11
CA PRO A 468 22.48 -16.41 -13.22
C PRO A 468 22.00 -15.50 -12.09
N ASN A 469 21.04 -15.95 -11.28
CA ASN A 469 20.45 -15.19 -10.18
C ASN A 469 20.94 -15.67 -8.81
N PHE A 470 21.06 -16.99 -8.64
CA PHE A 470 21.34 -17.65 -7.37
C PHE A 470 22.71 -18.32 -7.30
N GLY A 471 23.46 -18.39 -8.39
CA GLY A 471 24.75 -19.06 -8.43
C GLY A 471 24.63 -20.54 -8.75
N VAL A 472 23.80 -21.22 -7.97
CA VAL A 472 23.59 -22.66 -8.03
C VAL A 472 22.17 -22.93 -8.50
N PRO A 473 21.93 -23.81 -9.49
CA PRO A 473 20.58 -24.13 -9.93
C PRO A 473 19.82 -24.93 -8.87
N GLY A 474 18.49 -24.86 -8.89
CA GLY A 474 17.64 -25.74 -8.10
C GLY A 474 17.79 -27.22 -8.49
N ASP A 475 17.32 -28.13 -7.63
CA ASP A 475 17.09 -29.54 -7.98
C ASP A 475 15.97 -29.68 -9.00
N ARG A 476 15.00 -28.74 -8.96
CA ARG A 476 13.96 -28.55 -9.96
C ARG A 476 13.79 -27.07 -10.24
N VAL A 477 13.53 -26.71 -11.50
CA VAL A 477 13.24 -25.33 -11.91
C VAL A 477 11.88 -25.28 -12.58
N GLU A 478 11.03 -24.36 -12.13
CA GLU A 478 9.74 -24.05 -12.75
C GLU A 478 9.75 -22.61 -13.25
N LYS A 479 9.14 -22.38 -14.42
CA LYS A 479 8.96 -21.04 -14.98
C LYS A 479 7.47 -20.77 -15.11
N VAL A 480 6.99 -19.76 -14.38
CA VAL A 480 5.58 -19.38 -14.35
C VAL A 480 5.44 -18.02 -15.05
N PRO A 481 4.86 -17.97 -16.27
CA PRO A 481 4.65 -16.70 -16.99
C PRO A 481 3.59 -15.82 -16.31
N ASP A 482 3.87 -14.52 -16.25
CA ASP A 482 2.92 -13.45 -15.88
C ASP A 482 2.63 -12.60 -17.11
N GLU A 483 1.57 -12.95 -17.83
CA GLU A 483 1.14 -12.28 -19.06
C GLU A 483 0.78 -10.80 -18.81
N SER A 484 0.30 -10.46 -17.61
CA SER A 484 -0.14 -9.09 -17.28
C SER A 484 1.02 -8.08 -17.25
N ARG A 485 2.24 -8.59 -17.07
CA ARG A 485 3.48 -7.82 -17.00
C ARG A 485 4.50 -8.21 -18.08
N GLY A 486 4.24 -9.26 -18.85
CA GLY A 486 5.21 -9.84 -19.78
C GLY A 486 6.47 -10.33 -19.07
N SER A 487 6.33 -10.80 -17.82
CA SER A 487 7.44 -11.29 -16.99
C SER A 487 7.35 -12.80 -16.76
N VAL A 488 8.43 -13.40 -16.26
CA VAL A 488 8.48 -14.81 -15.85
C VAL A 488 9.00 -14.88 -14.43
N LEU A 489 8.26 -15.58 -13.57
CA LEU A 489 8.71 -16.02 -12.26
C LEU A 489 9.47 -17.34 -12.44
N THR A 490 10.78 -17.33 -12.22
CA THR A 490 11.60 -18.54 -12.27
C THR A 490 11.84 -19.04 -10.85
N ILE A 491 11.29 -20.20 -10.50
CA ILE A 491 11.34 -20.79 -9.17
C ILE A 491 12.35 -21.93 -9.16
N ASN A 492 13.42 -21.79 -8.38
CA ASN A 492 14.37 -22.84 -8.08
C ASN A 492 13.97 -23.55 -6.78
N TYR A 493 13.65 -24.85 -6.86
CA TYR A 493 13.35 -25.71 -5.73
C TYR A 493 14.61 -26.43 -5.26
N TYR A 494 14.84 -26.47 -3.95
CA TYR A 494 16.00 -27.10 -3.34
C TYR A 494 15.58 -28.14 -2.30
N ASP A 495 16.07 -29.36 -2.46
CA ASP A 495 15.76 -30.47 -1.57
C ASP A 495 16.58 -30.40 -0.28
N SER A 496 15.92 -30.64 0.86
CA SER A 496 16.59 -30.88 2.13
C SER A 496 17.15 -32.32 2.17
N THR A 497 18.16 -32.53 3.00
CA THR A 497 18.82 -33.85 3.21
C THR A 497 17.91 -34.96 3.71
N ASP A 498 16.73 -34.64 4.23
CA ASP A 498 15.69 -35.60 4.61
C ASP A 498 14.66 -35.88 3.49
N GLY A 499 14.90 -35.36 2.28
CA GLY A 499 14.08 -35.58 1.08
C GLY A 499 12.87 -34.68 0.95
N VAL A 500 12.65 -33.71 1.85
CA VAL A 500 11.55 -32.75 1.74
C VAL A 500 12.04 -31.46 1.10
N CYS A 501 11.39 -31.03 0.02
CA CYS A 501 11.67 -29.75 -0.64
C CYS A 501 11.08 -28.58 0.17
N ARG A 502 11.83 -28.06 1.15
CA ARG A 502 11.37 -26.94 2.01
C ARG A 502 11.75 -25.56 1.50
N THR A 503 12.64 -25.45 0.52
CA THR A 503 13.12 -24.14 0.06
C THR A 503 12.83 -23.94 -1.43
N ALA A 504 12.14 -22.84 -1.74
CA ALA A 504 11.94 -22.33 -3.08
C ALA A 504 12.51 -20.91 -3.17
N LEU A 505 13.43 -20.66 -4.10
CA LEU A 505 14.02 -19.34 -4.35
C LEU A 505 13.66 -18.89 -5.75
N ALA A 506 13.04 -17.72 -5.87
CA ALA A 506 12.47 -17.25 -7.12
C ALA A 506 13.04 -15.91 -7.59
N SER A 507 13.23 -15.77 -8.91
CA SER A 507 13.55 -14.50 -9.56
C SER A 507 12.41 -14.06 -10.46
N VAL A 508 12.20 -12.75 -10.60
CA VAL A 508 11.17 -12.18 -11.49
C VAL A 508 11.81 -11.35 -12.58
N SER A 509 11.69 -11.79 -13.84
CA SER A 509 12.28 -11.10 -14.98
C SER A 509 11.66 -9.72 -15.20
N GLY A 510 12.48 -8.70 -15.47
CA GLY A 510 11.98 -7.35 -15.75
C GLY A 510 11.40 -6.61 -14.54
N GLN A 511 11.39 -7.22 -13.35
CA GLN A 511 10.91 -6.58 -12.13
C GLN A 511 12.02 -5.77 -11.46
N VAL A 512 11.70 -4.53 -11.06
CA VAL A 512 12.52 -3.70 -10.18
C VAL A 512 12.20 -4.01 -8.71
N HIS A 513 12.12 -3.03 -7.82
CA HIS A 513 11.69 -3.21 -6.43
C HIS A 513 10.16 -3.13 -6.32
N GLU A 514 9.46 -4.26 -6.44
CA GLU A 514 8.00 -4.35 -6.45
C GLU A 514 7.49 -5.63 -5.78
N CYS A 515 6.24 -5.63 -5.33
CA CYS A 515 5.53 -6.83 -4.87
C CYS A 515 4.28 -7.06 -5.74
N ARG A 516 4.11 -8.28 -6.25
CA ARG A 516 3.08 -8.59 -7.25
C ARG A 516 2.22 -9.77 -6.82
N HIS A 517 0.92 -9.70 -7.13
CA HIS A 517 -0.05 -10.77 -6.89
C HIS A 517 0.44 -12.11 -7.44
N HIS A 518 0.89 -12.17 -8.70
CA HIS A 518 1.37 -13.40 -9.31
C HIS A 518 2.46 -14.12 -8.47
N THR A 519 3.43 -13.37 -7.94
CA THR A 519 4.49 -13.94 -7.10
C THR A 519 3.96 -14.39 -5.75
N ASN A 520 3.12 -13.58 -5.10
CA ASN A 520 2.52 -13.89 -3.80
C ASN A 520 1.61 -15.13 -3.87
N GLU A 521 0.87 -15.31 -4.95
CA GLU A 521 0.00 -16.48 -5.14
C GLU A 521 0.83 -17.76 -5.24
N ASN A 522 1.95 -17.73 -5.97
CA ASN A 522 2.87 -18.86 -6.06
C ASN A 522 3.59 -19.14 -4.73
N ALA A 523 3.92 -18.09 -3.97
CA ALA A 523 4.45 -18.23 -2.61
C ALA A 523 3.44 -18.95 -1.70
N TRP A 524 2.17 -18.54 -1.73
CA TRP A 524 1.09 -19.20 -0.98
C TRP A 524 0.93 -20.66 -1.40
N LYS A 525 0.86 -20.96 -2.70
CA LYS A 525 0.76 -22.34 -3.24
C LYS A 525 1.88 -23.24 -2.73
N PHE A 526 3.08 -22.70 -2.52
CA PHE A 526 4.20 -23.45 -1.95
C PHE A 526 4.05 -23.64 -0.43
N ILE A 527 3.98 -22.55 0.35
CA ILE A 527 4.05 -22.63 1.82
C ILE A 527 2.80 -23.31 2.42
N SER A 528 1.64 -23.20 1.79
CA SER A 528 0.38 -23.80 2.28
C SER A 528 0.35 -25.33 2.23
N GLN A 529 1.34 -25.97 1.59
CA GLN A 529 1.49 -27.43 1.58
C GLN A 529 2.02 -27.98 2.91
N PHE A 530 2.50 -27.11 3.80
CA PHE A 530 3.18 -27.50 5.03
C PHE A 530 2.34 -27.18 6.27
N SER A 531 2.49 -28.01 7.29
CA SER A 531 1.98 -27.79 8.64
C SER A 531 3.05 -28.15 9.66
N ARG A 532 3.06 -27.49 10.82
CA ARG A 532 3.89 -27.91 11.96
C ARG A 532 3.37 -29.24 12.52
N GLU A 533 4.28 -30.09 13.00
CA GLU A 533 3.95 -31.40 13.59
C GLU A 533 3.14 -31.30 14.88
#